data_AF-A0AAV7KNV9-F1
#
_entry.id   AF-A0AAV7KNV9-F1
#
_cell.length_a   1.000
_cell.length_b   1.000
_cell.length_c   1.000
_cell.angle_alpha   90.00
_cell.angle_beta   90.00
_cell.angle_gamma   90.00
#
_symmetry.space_group_name_H-M   'P 1'
#
loop_
_entity.id
_entity.type
_entity.pdbx_description
1 polymer ?
#
loop_
_entity_poly.entity_id
_entity_poly.type
_entity_poly.pdbx_seq_one_letter_code
_entity_poly.pdbx_strand_id
1 'polypeptide(L)'
;MVCGGFTCSKNALCALNVVYMLVGLLLIGVAAWGKGFGIVSSITIIGGVIAIGVFLLLISIVGLIGAANHHQVMLFMYMVVLFLVFIFQFGVSCSCLALNQSQQEQLLNATWAKMSNNTKIELENTLHCCGLVNDSNHTEQFQKDFLSCPVSPLKDN
;
A
#
# COMPACT_ATOMS: atom_id res chain seq x y z
N MET A 1 -2.25 -35.21 -26.69
CA MET A 1 -1.78 -35.12 -25.30
C MET A 1 -1.96 -33.69 -24.77
N VAL A 2 -3.16 -33.30 -24.34
CA VAL A 2 -3.39 -32.17 -23.40
C VAL A 2 -4.73 -32.45 -22.70
N CYS A 3 -4.78 -33.51 -21.88
CA CYS A 3 -5.95 -33.86 -21.07
C CYS A 3 -5.71 -33.63 -19.56
N GLY A 4 -4.55 -33.05 -19.20
CA GLY A 4 -4.15 -32.73 -17.82
C GLY A 4 -4.25 -31.24 -17.43
N GLY A 5 -4.68 -30.37 -18.35
CA GLY A 5 -4.68 -28.91 -18.15
C GLY A 5 -5.69 -28.43 -17.10
N PHE A 6 -6.92 -28.95 -17.13
CA PHE A 6 -7.99 -28.47 -16.23
C PHE A 6 -7.71 -28.77 -14.75
N THR A 7 -7.21 -29.97 -14.42
CA THR A 7 -6.90 -30.34 -13.03
C THR A 7 -5.68 -29.60 -12.50
N CYS A 8 -4.64 -29.40 -13.33
CA CYS A 8 -3.45 -28.65 -12.94
C CYS A 8 -3.79 -27.17 -12.69
N SER A 9 -4.52 -26.53 -13.61
CA SER A 9 -4.98 -25.14 -13.45
C SER A 9 -5.90 -24.98 -12.25
N LYS A 10 -6.79 -25.95 -11.97
CA LYS A 10 -7.64 -25.93 -10.78
C LYS A 10 -6.83 -25.99 -9.48
N ASN A 11 -5.87 -26.90 -9.40
CA ASN A 11 -5.04 -27.06 -8.20
C ASN A 11 -4.14 -25.85 -7.98
N ALA A 12 -3.57 -25.29 -9.06
CA ALA A 12 -2.79 -24.06 -9.00
C ALA A 12 -3.64 -22.86 -8.54
N LEU A 13 -4.86 -22.71 -9.05
CA LEU A 13 -5.76 -21.63 -8.64
C LEU A 13 -6.19 -21.76 -7.17
N CYS A 14 -6.44 -22.99 -6.72
CA CYS A 14 -6.72 -23.28 -5.32
C CYS A 14 -5.53 -22.91 -4.42
N ALA A 15 -4.33 -23.39 -4.76
CA ALA A 15 -3.11 -23.08 -4.02
C ALA A 15 -2.82 -21.57 -3.97
N LEU A 16 -3.01 -20.87 -5.10
CA LEU A 16 -2.80 -19.42 -5.19
C LEU A 16 -3.76 -18.65 -4.29
N ASN A 17 -5.05 -19.02 -4.25
CA ASN A 17 -6.00 -18.38 -3.33
C ASN A 17 -5.70 -18.68 -1.85
N VAL A 18 -5.22 -19.89 -1.52
CA VAL A 18 -4.74 -20.21 -0.16
C VAL A 18 -3.55 -19.33 0.23
N VAL A 19 -2.58 -19.15 -0.68
CA VAL A 19 -1.45 -18.23 -0.44
C VAL A 19 -1.95 -16.80 -0.24
N TYR A 20 -2.88 -16.30 -1.05
CA TYR A 20 -3.44 -14.97 -0.85
C TYR A 20 -4.20 -14.81 0.46
N MET A 21 -4.86 -15.86 0.93
CA MET A 21 -5.48 -15.86 2.25
C MET A 21 -4.42 -15.72 3.36
N LEU A 22 -3.30 -16.44 3.27
CA LEU A 22 -2.20 -16.32 4.22
C LEU A 22 -1.58 -14.91 4.19
N VAL A 23 -1.37 -14.34 3.00
CA VAL A 23 -0.87 -12.96 2.85
C VAL A 23 -1.84 -11.96 3.46
N GLY A 24 -3.14 -12.08 3.22
CA GLY A 24 -4.16 -11.19 3.80
C GLY A 24 -4.17 -11.25 5.34
N LEU A 25 -4.09 -12.44 5.93
CA LEU A 25 -3.99 -12.63 7.37
C LEU A 25 -2.68 -12.04 7.93
N LEU A 26 -1.55 -12.21 7.23
CA LEU A 26 -0.27 -11.60 7.60
C LEU A 26 -0.33 -10.07 7.58
N LEU A 27 -0.90 -9.46 6.54
CA LEU A 27 -1.02 -8.00 6.43
C LEU A 27 -1.85 -7.43 7.59
N ILE A 28 -2.97 -8.07 7.92
CA ILE A 28 -3.81 -7.65 9.06
C ILE A 28 -3.05 -7.87 10.38
N GLY A 29 -2.41 -9.03 10.55
CA GLY A 29 -1.67 -9.37 11.76
C GLY A 29 -0.53 -8.41 12.07
N VAL A 30 0.31 -8.12 11.06
CA VAL A 30 1.44 -7.17 11.20
C VAL A 30 0.94 -5.75 11.42
N ALA A 31 -0.13 -5.32 10.74
CA ALA A 31 -0.69 -3.98 10.94
C ALA A 31 -1.33 -3.82 12.34
N ALA A 32 -2.04 -4.84 12.82
CA ALA A 32 -2.64 -4.85 14.17
C ALA A 32 -1.54 -4.89 15.25
N TRP A 33 -0.51 -5.69 15.05
CA TRP A 33 0.66 -5.75 15.95
C TRP A 33 1.40 -4.40 15.99
N GLY A 34 1.70 -3.80 14.83
CA GLY A 34 2.36 -2.50 14.72
C GLY A 34 1.60 -1.37 15.39
N LYS A 35 0.26 -1.39 15.32
CA LYS A 35 -0.60 -0.45 16.06
C LYS A 35 -0.45 -0.61 17.58
N GLY A 36 -0.32 -1.85 18.08
CA GLY A 36 -0.22 -2.16 19.51
C GLY A 36 1.05 -1.64 20.18
N PHE A 37 2.16 -1.55 19.42
CA PHE A 37 3.44 -1.03 19.93
C PHE A 37 3.61 0.48 19.73
N GLY A 38 2.67 1.16 19.07
CA GLY A 38 2.78 2.60 18.80
C GLY A 38 3.96 2.98 17.88
N ILE A 39 4.51 2.02 17.13
CA ILE A 39 5.70 2.22 16.28
C ILE A 39 5.36 3.02 15.02
N VAL A 40 4.13 2.95 14.52
CA VAL A 40 3.69 3.70 13.32
C VAL A 40 2.73 4.81 13.74
N SER A 41 3.15 6.07 13.57
CA SER A 41 2.37 7.22 14.06
C SER A 41 1.17 7.62 13.18
N SER A 42 0.99 7.02 12.00
CA SER A 42 -0.06 7.39 11.04
C SER A 42 -1.20 6.38 10.97
N ILE A 43 -2.34 6.73 11.57
CA ILE A 43 -3.60 5.96 11.52
C ILE A 43 -4.03 5.66 10.08
N THR A 44 -3.79 6.59 9.14
CA THR A 44 -4.17 6.46 7.73
C THR A 44 -3.39 5.37 7.00
N ILE A 45 -2.07 5.26 7.25
CA ILE A 45 -1.22 4.25 6.59
C ILE A 45 -1.60 2.85 7.09
N ILE A 46 -1.75 2.70 8.40
CA ILE A 46 -2.17 1.44 9.03
C ILE A 46 -3.57 1.04 8.55
N GLY A 47 -4.51 1.99 8.48
CA GLY A 47 -5.85 1.76 7.97
C GLY A 47 -5.86 1.28 6.53
N GLY A 48 -4.99 1.84 5.68
CA GLY A 48 -4.81 1.40 4.30
C GLY A 48 -4.33 -0.05 4.18
N VAL A 49 -3.29 -0.42 4.93
CA VAL A 49 -2.75 -1.80 4.92
C VAL A 49 -3.79 -2.80 5.41
N ILE A 50 -4.54 -2.48 6.46
CA ILE A 50 -5.63 -3.33 6.97
C ILE A 50 -6.74 -3.48 5.93
N ALA A 51 -7.17 -2.38 5.29
CA ALA A 51 -8.21 -2.41 4.28
C ALA A 51 -7.83 -3.29 3.08
N ILE A 52 -6.58 -3.18 2.61
CA ILE A 52 -6.04 -4.04 1.54
C ILE A 52 -6.03 -5.50 1.99
N GLY A 53 -5.58 -5.78 3.22
CA GLY A 53 -5.56 -7.14 3.77
C GLY A 53 -6.95 -7.78 3.84
N VAL A 54 -7.97 -7.04 4.31
CA VAL A 54 -9.36 -7.51 4.37
C VAL A 54 -9.93 -7.73 2.97
N PHE A 55 -9.69 -6.81 2.04
CA PHE A 55 -10.14 -6.93 0.65
C PHE A 55 -9.53 -8.17 -0.03
N LEU A 56 -8.23 -8.42 0.16
CA LEU A 56 -7.55 -9.62 -0.34
C LEU A 56 -8.14 -10.90 0.26
N LEU A 57 -8.46 -10.90 1.56
CA LEU A 57 -9.11 -12.06 2.19
C LEU A 57 -10.45 -12.38 1.54
N LEU A 58 -11.31 -11.38 1.36
CA LEU A 58 -12.62 -11.57 0.75
C LEU A 58 -12.51 -12.13 -0.67
N ILE A 59 -11.63 -11.59 -1.50
CA ILE A 59 -11.39 -12.10 -2.86
C ILE A 59 -10.84 -13.52 -2.83
N SER A 60 -9.89 -13.82 -1.93
CA SER A 60 -9.28 -15.15 -1.82
C SER A 60 -10.29 -16.22 -1.38
N ILE A 61 -11.23 -15.87 -0.49
CA ILE A 61 -12.31 -16.78 -0.05
C ILE A 61 -13.26 -17.05 -1.22
N VAL A 62 -13.70 -16.01 -1.94
CA VAL A 62 -14.57 -16.18 -3.11
C VAL A 62 -13.87 -17.00 -4.20
N GLY A 63 -12.58 -16.75 -4.45
CA GLY A 63 -11.77 -17.50 -5.40
C GLY A 63 -11.58 -18.96 -5.01
N LEU A 64 -11.35 -19.25 -3.73
CA LEU A 64 -11.22 -20.61 -3.20
C LEU A 64 -12.53 -21.39 -3.32
N ILE A 65 -13.65 -20.79 -2.90
CA ILE A 65 -14.98 -21.41 -3.02
C ILE A 65 -15.34 -21.63 -4.50
N GLY A 66 -15.06 -20.66 -5.37
CA GLY A 66 -15.27 -20.76 -6.82
C GLY A 66 -14.45 -21.87 -7.47
N ALA A 67 -13.20 -22.06 -7.05
CA ALA A 67 -12.34 -23.15 -7.50
C ALA A 67 -12.78 -24.52 -6.96
N ALA A 68 -13.27 -24.59 -5.71
CA ALA A 68 -13.66 -25.84 -5.07
C ALA A 68 -15.02 -26.39 -5.58
N ASN A 69 -16.05 -25.54 -5.64
CA ASN A 69 -17.45 -25.97 -5.86
C ASN A 69 -17.89 -26.12 -7.33
N HIS A 70 -16.97 -26.00 -8.29
CA HIS A 70 -17.25 -26.19 -9.73
C HIS A 70 -18.42 -25.34 -10.29
N HIS A 71 -18.82 -24.27 -9.58
CA HIS A 71 -19.94 -23.42 -9.95
C HIS A 71 -19.48 -22.37 -10.97
N GLN A 72 -19.76 -22.61 -12.26
CA GLN A 72 -19.31 -21.75 -13.37
C GLN A 72 -19.66 -20.26 -13.17
N VAL A 73 -20.81 -19.94 -12.56
CA VAL A 73 -21.23 -18.56 -12.31
C VAL A 73 -20.38 -17.87 -11.22
N MET A 74 -19.88 -18.60 -10.22
CA MET A 74 -18.99 -18.00 -9.22
C MET A 74 -17.59 -17.73 -9.78
N LEU A 75 -17.11 -18.61 -10.67
CA LEU A 75 -15.85 -18.39 -11.37
C LEU A 75 -15.95 -17.19 -12.33
N PHE A 76 -17.11 -16.99 -12.95
CA PHE A 76 -17.37 -15.81 -13.77
C PHE A 76 -17.29 -14.51 -12.95
N MET A 77 -17.95 -14.47 -11.79
CA MET A 77 -17.85 -13.32 -10.88
C MET A 77 -16.41 -13.06 -10.41
N TYR A 78 -15.65 -14.13 -10.13
CA TYR A 78 -14.23 -14.01 -9.77
C TYR A 78 -13.39 -13.36 -10.88
N MET A 79 -13.58 -13.77 -12.14
CA MET A 79 -12.88 -13.16 -13.28
C MET A 79 -13.25 -11.69 -13.47
N VAL A 80 -14.51 -11.32 -13.26
CA VAL A 80 -14.95 -9.91 -13.31
C VAL A 80 -14.25 -9.08 -12.23
N VAL A 81 -14.21 -9.57 -10.99
CA VAL A 81 -13.52 -8.88 -9.89
C VAL A 81 -12.03 -8.73 -10.16
N LEU A 82 -11.35 -9.78 -10.62
CA LEU A 82 -9.94 -9.70 -11.00
C LEU A 82 -9.69 -8.71 -12.13
N PHE A 83 -10.59 -8.64 -13.11
CA PHE A 83 -10.49 -7.68 -14.20
C PHE A 83 -10.65 -6.24 -13.71
N LEU A 84 -11.57 -5.97 -12.79
CA LEU A 84 -11.70 -4.65 -12.16
C LEU A 84 -10.44 -4.28 -11.37
N VAL A 85 -9.90 -5.21 -10.58
CA VAL A 85 -8.63 -5.01 -9.85
C VAL A 85 -7.48 -4.72 -10.81
N PHE A 86 -7.43 -5.42 -11.94
CA PHE A 86 -6.44 -5.16 -13.00
C PHE A 86 -6.57 -3.74 -13.57
N ILE A 87 -7.78 -3.25 -13.83
CA ILE A 87 -8.00 -1.86 -14.29
C ILE A 87 -7.49 -0.86 -13.24
N PHE A 88 -7.79 -1.07 -11.95
CA PHE A 88 -7.29 -0.20 -10.89
C PHE A 88 -5.76 -0.22 -10.78
N GLN A 89 -5.14 -1.41 -10.79
CA GLN A 89 -3.69 -1.56 -10.72
C GLN A 89 -2.98 -0.95 -11.92
N PHE A 90 -3.52 -1.17 -13.12
CA PHE A 90 -3.02 -0.58 -14.35
C PHE A 90 -3.15 0.95 -14.30
N GLY A 91 -4.30 1.46 -13.85
CA GLY A 91 -4.54 2.89 -13.64
C GLY A 91 -3.51 3.51 -12.70
N VAL A 92 -3.32 2.93 -11.50
CA VAL A 92 -2.32 3.41 -10.53
C VAL A 92 -0.91 3.37 -11.11
N SER A 93 -0.54 2.28 -11.80
CA SER A 93 0.79 2.14 -12.43
C SER A 93 1.03 3.22 -13.49
N CYS A 94 0.05 3.45 -14.36
CA CYS A 94 0.12 4.51 -15.37
C CYS A 94 0.16 5.90 -14.72
N SER A 95 -0.63 6.13 -13.66
CA SER A 95 -0.57 7.39 -12.90
C SER A 95 0.82 7.63 -12.32
N CYS A 96 1.43 6.62 -11.69
CA CYS A 96 2.78 6.74 -11.14
C CYS A 96 3.83 7.05 -12.21
N LEU A 97 3.70 6.48 -13.42
CA LEU A 97 4.60 6.75 -14.54
C LEU A 97 4.40 8.13 -15.17
N ALA A 98 3.17 8.65 -15.16
CA ALA A 98 2.83 9.93 -15.77
C ALA A 98 3.08 11.15 -14.85
N LEU A 99 3.42 10.94 -13.58
CA LEU A 99 3.69 12.02 -12.62
C LEU A 99 4.98 12.76 -12.97
N ASN A 100 4.87 14.08 -13.19
CA ASN A 100 6.01 14.98 -13.35
C ASN A 100 6.50 15.54 -12.00
N GLN A 101 7.72 16.09 -11.96
CA GLN A 101 8.32 16.67 -10.74
C GLN A 101 7.42 17.72 -10.06
N SER A 102 6.84 18.64 -10.83
CA SER A 102 5.96 19.68 -10.25
C SER A 102 4.68 19.11 -9.63
N GLN A 103 4.12 18.05 -10.20
CA GLN A 103 2.93 17.36 -9.64
C GLN A 103 3.31 16.57 -8.39
N GLN A 104 4.49 15.95 -8.40
CA GLN A 104 5.04 15.26 -7.25
C GLN A 104 5.25 16.21 -6.06
N GLU A 105 5.84 17.39 -6.29
CA GLU A 105 6.03 18.43 -5.27
C GLU A 105 4.69 18.91 -4.69
N GLN A 106 3.70 19.19 -5.54
CA GLN A 106 2.37 19.62 -5.08
C GLN A 106 1.69 18.55 -4.21
N LEU A 107 1.75 17.28 -4.64
CA LEU A 107 1.18 16.16 -3.89
C LEU A 107 1.90 15.96 -2.55
N LEU A 108 3.23 16.04 -2.54
CA LEU A 108 4.03 15.94 -1.33
C LEU A 108 3.74 17.09 -0.38
N ASN A 109 3.65 18.33 -0.86
CA ASN A 109 3.35 19.51 -0.03
C ASN A 109 1.95 19.41 0.60
N ALA A 110 0.94 19.02 -0.19
CA ALA A 110 -0.40 18.78 0.31
C ALA A 110 -0.46 17.64 1.34
N THR A 111 0.34 16.59 1.15
CA THR A 111 0.42 15.46 2.08
C THR A 111 1.17 15.84 3.36
N TRP A 112 2.28 16.57 3.24
CA TRP A 112 3.09 17.06 4.34
C TRP A 112 2.30 17.99 5.26
N ALA A 113 1.47 18.88 4.69
CA ALA A 113 0.57 19.74 5.46
C ALA A 113 -0.47 18.96 6.27
N LYS A 114 -0.86 17.75 5.83
CA LYS A 114 -1.82 16.88 6.53
C LYS A 114 -1.17 15.88 7.49
N MET A 115 0.14 15.71 7.41
CA MET A 115 0.88 14.76 8.21
C MET A 115 1.09 15.30 9.64
N SER A 116 1.01 14.42 10.64
CA SER A 116 1.29 14.79 12.03
C SER A 116 2.80 15.02 12.26
N ASN A 117 3.14 15.88 13.21
CA ASN A 117 4.54 16.19 13.53
C ASN A 117 5.36 14.95 13.90
N ASN A 118 4.77 13.99 14.62
CA ASN A 118 5.44 12.74 14.98
C ASN A 118 5.84 11.92 13.74
N THR A 119 4.92 11.77 12.77
CA THR A 119 5.22 11.07 11.52
C THR A 119 6.25 11.81 10.69
N LYS A 120 6.23 13.15 10.68
CA LYS A 120 7.26 13.96 10.00
C LYS A 120 8.64 13.70 10.59
N ILE A 121 8.78 13.78 11.91
CA ILE A 121 10.04 13.54 12.62
C ILE A 121 10.53 12.09 12.41
N GLU A 122 9.63 11.11 12.42
CA GLU A 122 9.97 9.71 12.14
C GLU A 122 10.48 9.54 10.70
N LEU A 123 9.85 10.21 9.73
CA LEU A 123 10.25 10.20 8.33
C LEU A 123 11.63 10.88 8.13
N GLU A 124 11.81 12.05 8.73
CA GLU A 124 13.06 12.83 8.74
C GLU A 124 14.22 12.03 9.34
N ASN A 125 13.99 11.35 10.46
CA ASN A 125 14.95 10.45 11.08
C ASN A 125 15.28 9.23 10.20
N THR A 126 14.28 8.66 9.53
CA THR A 126 14.49 7.46 8.68
C THR A 126 15.23 7.80 7.39
N LEU A 127 14.97 8.98 6.83
CA LEU A 127 15.59 9.45 5.58
C LEU A 127 16.84 10.31 5.80
N HIS A 128 17.20 10.61 7.05
CA HIS A 128 18.30 11.51 7.44
C HIS A 128 18.22 12.89 6.76
N CYS A 129 17.02 13.44 6.64
CA CYS A 129 16.77 14.77 6.07
C CYS A 129 15.88 15.60 7.02
N CYS A 130 15.81 16.92 6.80
CA CYS A 130 14.95 17.81 7.60
C CYS A 130 14.22 18.80 6.69
N GLY A 131 12.90 18.92 6.88
CA GLY A 131 12.02 19.76 6.07
C GLY A 131 11.74 19.17 4.67
N LEU A 132 10.57 19.51 4.11
CA LEU A 132 10.13 18.99 2.81
C LEU A 132 10.80 19.70 1.61
N VAL A 133 10.66 21.03 1.54
CA VAL A 133 11.23 21.86 0.46
C VAL A 133 11.68 23.20 1.06
N ASN A 134 12.91 23.61 0.74
CA ASN A 134 13.44 24.92 1.08
C ASN A 134 13.20 25.90 -0.08
N ASP A 135 11.99 26.47 -0.13
CA ASP A 135 11.62 27.54 -1.08
C ASP A 135 11.13 28.77 -0.33
N SER A 136 11.34 29.94 -0.93
CA SER A 136 10.90 31.28 -0.52
C SER A 136 9.47 31.29 0.03
N ASN A 137 8.54 30.57 -0.62
CA ASN A 137 7.13 30.52 -0.24
C ASN A 137 6.83 29.64 0.98
N HIS A 138 7.72 28.70 1.32
CA HIS A 138 7.55 27.73 2.40
C HIS A 138 8.59 27.87 3.52
N THR A 139 9.37 28.96 3.51
CA THR A 139 10.48 29.24 4.44
C THR A 139 10.08 29.11 5.91
N GLU A 140 8.91 29.63 6.31
CA GLU A 140 8.48 29.56 7.72
C GLU A 140 8.14 28.13 8.17
N GLN A 141 7.53 27.32 7.30
CA GLN A 141 7.20 25.93 7.59
C GLN A 141 8.49 25.09 7.60
N PHE A 142 9.39 25.34 6.64
CA PHE A 142 10.70 24.71 6.58
C PHE A 142 11.53 25.00 7.82
N GLN A 143 11.61 26.26 8.28
CA GLN A 143 12.34 26.60 9.50
C GLN A 143 11.76 25.94 10.75
N LYS A 144 10.43 25.84 10.86
CA LYS A 144 9.79 25.15 11.99
C LYS A 144 10.13 23.67 12.00
N ASP A 145 9.98 23.00 10.86
CA ASP A 145 10.28 21.57 10.71
C ASP A 145 11.78 21.32 10.99
N PHE A 146 12.67 22.14 10.42
CA PHE A 146 14.12 22.09 10.62
C PHE A 146 14.54 22.28 12.09
N LEU A 147 13.91 23.21 12.82
CA LEU A 147 14.21 23.46 14.24
C LEU A 147 13.73 22.32 15.16
N SER A 148 12.68 21.60 14.76
CA SER A 148 12.16 20.44 15.49
C SER A 148 12.86 19.13 15.16
N CYS A 149 13.73 19.14 14.14
CA CYS A 149 14.39 17.95 13.62
C CYS A 149 15.52 17.50 14.56
N PRO A 150 15.51 16.25 15.07
CA PRO A 150 16.53 15.77 16.01
C PRO A 150 17.80 15.25 15.31
N VAL A 151 17.76 15.03 13.99
CA VAL A 151 18.94 14.68 13.19
C VAL A 151 19.66 15.95 12.75
N SER A 152 20.92 16.09 13.16
CA SER A 152 21.83 17.07 12.58
C SER A 152 21.98 16.79 11.08
N PRO A 153 21.82 17.79 10.19
CA PRO A 153 21.89 17.55 8.76
C PRO A 153 23.22 16.91 8.41
N LEU A 154 23.18 15.81 7.64
CA LEU A 154 24.36 15.32 6.94
C LEU A 154 24.92 16.51 6.16
N LYS A 155 26.10 16.94 6.57
CA LYS A 155 26.92 17.87 5.81
C LYS A 155 27.44 17.06 4.62
N ASP A 156 26.61 16.95 3.59
CA ASP A 156 27.06 16.48 2.29
C ASP A 156 28.09 17.51 1.78
N ASN A 157 29.36 17.12 1.82
CA ASN A 157 30.45 17.81 1.13
C ASN A 157 30.36 17.53 -0.37
#